data_AF-A0A660Z1Z8-F1
#
_entry.id   AF-A0A660Z1Z8-F1
#
_cell.length_a   1.000
_cell.length_b   1.000
_cell.length_c   1.000
_cell.angle_alpha   90.00
_cell.angle_beta   90.00
_cell.angle_gamma   90.00
#
_symmetry.space_group_name_H-M   'P 1'
#
loop_
_entity.id
_entity.type
_entity.pdbx_description
1 polymer ?
#
loop_
_entity_poly.entity_id
_entity_poly.type
_entity_poly.pdbx_seq_one_letter_code
_entity_poly.pdbx_strand_id
1 'polypeptide(L)' 'MIKSFRDKDTQRIFISGKSGKYPSSIIKSAVRKLDYLNAAVNLNDLRLPPGNRLESLKGKLK' A
#
# COMPACT_ATOMS: atom_id res chain seq x y z
N MET A 1 10.10 -0.22 4.45
CA MET A 1 9.49 -0.71 5.71
C MET A 1 8.44 0.26 6.22
N ILE A 2 7.19 -0.18 6.39
CA ILE A 2 6.09 0.67 6.87
C ILE A 2 6.26 0.91 8.37
N LYS A 3 6.11 2.17 8.80
CA LYS A 3 6.31 2.61 10.19
C LYS A 3 5.02 2.91 10.93
N SER A 4 3.99 3.36 10.21
CA SER A 4 2.71 3.74 10.80
C SER A 4 1.60 3.65 9.76
N PHE A 5 0.36 3.68 10.24
CA PHE A 5 -0.84 3.66 9.41
C PHE A 5 -1.79 4.77 9.87
N ARG A 6 -2.30 5.56 8.93
CA ARG A 6 -3.36 6.54 9.20
C ARG A 6 -4.73 5.88 9.30
N ASP A 7 -4.96 4.85 8.49
CA ASP A 7 -6.25 4.17 8.35
C ASP A 7 -6.21 2.78 9.01
N LYS A 8 -7.15 2.52 9.92
CA LYS A 8 -7.21 1.29 10.71
C LYS A 8 -7.50 0.05 9.85
N ASP A 9 -8.28 0.19 8.78
CA ASP A 9 -8.54 -0.92 7.87
C ASP A 9 -7.31 -1.30 7.06
N THR A 10 -6.52 -0.32 6.62
CA THR A 10 -5.24 -0.53 5.93
C THR A 10 -4.26 -1.28 6.83
N GLN A 11 -4.17 -0.89 8.11
CA GLN A 11 -3.37 -1.63 9.10
C GLN A 11 -3.87 -3.07 9.28
N ARG A 12 -5.19 -3.27 9.35
CA ARG A 12 -5.78 -4.60 9.48
C ARG A 12 -5.46 -5.48 8.26
N ILE A 13 -5.55 -4.92 7.05
CA ILE A 13 -5.17 -5.62 5.82
C ILE A 13 -3.69 -6.00 5.86
N PHE A 14 -2.81 -5.09 6.31
CA PHE A 14 -1.38 -5.37 6.42
C PHE A 14 -1.07 -6.52 7.39
N ILE A 15 -1.70 -6.52 8.58
CA ILE A 15 -1.42 -7.52 9.62
C ILE A 15 -2.07 -8.87 9.31
N SER A 16 -3.31 -8.87 8.82
CA SER A 16 -4.15 -10.07 8.77
C SER A 16 -4.55 -10.51 7.36
N GLY A 17 -4.27 -9.70 6.34
CA GLY A 17 -4.74 -9.93 4.97
C GLY A 17 -6.25 -9.83 4.81
N LYS A 18 -6.98 -9.26 5.78
CA LYS A 18 -8.45 -9.23 5.83
C LYS A 18 -8.99 -7.84 6.15
N SER A 19 -10.16 -7.53 5.63
CA SER A 19 -10.99 -6.39 6.04
C SER A 19 -12.46 -6.71 5.77
N GLY A 20 -13.35 -6.32 6.67
CA GLY A 20 -14.79 -6.43 6.45
C GLY A 20 -15.36 -5.30 5.58
N LYS A 21 -14.55 -4.28 5.27
CA LYS A 21 -14.98 -3.06 4.58
C LYS A 21 -14.85 -3.14 3.06
N TYR A 22 -13.92 -3.95 2.56
CA TYR A 22 -13.56 -3.98 1.14
C TYR A 22 -13.81 -5.36 0.52
N PRO A 23 -14.19 -5.44 -0.77
CA PRO A 23 -14.26 -6.70 -1.50
C PRO A 23 -12.92 -7.44 -1.55
N SER A 24 -12.97 -8.77 -1.63
CA SER A 24 -11.78 -9.64 -1.67
C SER A 24 -10.80 -9.32 -2.81
N SER A 25 -11.29 -8.83 -3.96
CA SER A 25 -10.44 -8.40 -5.09
C SER A 25 -9.57 -7.20 -4.74
N ILE A 26 -10.12 -6.22 -4.01
CA ILE A 26 -9.39 -5.04 -3.53
C ILE A 26 -8.40 -5.45 -2.45
N ILE A 27 -8.81 -6.30 -1.50
CA ILE A 27 -7.93 -6.78 -0.43
C ILE A 27 -6.69 -7.49 -1.01
N LYS A 28 -6.87 -8.39 -1.98
CA LYS A 28 -5.75 -9.07 -2.65
C LYS A 28 -4.75 -8.09 -3.28
N SER A 29 -5.25 -7.03 -3.91
CA SER A 29 -4.39 -6.00 -4.51
C SER A 29 -3.72 -5.12 -3.45
N ALA A 30 -4.43 -4.79 -2.38
CA ALA A 30 -3.92 -3.98 -1.27
C ALA A 30 -2.78 -4.69 -0.52
N VAL A 31 -2.95 -5.98 -0.20
CA VAL A 31 -1.89 -6.79 0.44
C VAL A 31 -0.60 -6.72 -0.38
N ARG A 32 -0.66 -7.01 -1.68
CA ARG A 32 0.54 -6.95 -2.55
C ARG A 32 1.19 -5.57 -2.57
N LYS A 33 0.40 -4.50 -2.65
CA LYS A 33 0.93 -3.13 -2.66
C LYS A 33 1.58 -2.77 -1.32
N LEU A 34 1.00 -3.21 -0.21
CA LEU A 34 1.56 -3.00 1.12
C LEU A 34 2.86 -3.79 1.32
N ASP A 35 2.95 -5.00 0.76
CA ASP A 35 4.19 -5.78 0.77
C ASP A 35 5.31 -5.04 0.00
N TYR A 36 5.00 -4.48 -1.17
CA TYR A 36 5.97 -3.67 -1.93
C TYR A 36 6.43 -2.43 -1.15
N LEU A 37 5.51 -1.70 -0.53
CA LEU A 37 5.84 -0.55 0.33
C LEU A 37 6.69 -0.97 1.54
N ASN A 38 6.42 -2.15 2.10
CA ASN A 38 7.15 -2.63 3.25
C ASN A 38 8.57 -3.10 2.87
N ALA A 39 8.72 -3.76 1.72
CA ALA A 39 10.00 -4.28 1.23
C ALA A 39 10.89 -3.23 0.57
N ALA A 40 10.33 -2.12 0.06
CA ALA A 40 11.10 -1.08 -0.61
C ALA A 40 12.19 -0.49 0.31
N VAL A 41 13.40 -0.42 -0.24
CA VAL A 41 14.59 0.19 0.37
C VAL A 41 14.73 1.63 -0.12
N ASN A 42 14.32 1.91 -1.35
CA ASN A 42 14.33 3.24 -1.94
C ASN A 42 13.06 3.50 -2.79
N LEU A 43 12.87 4.75 -3.23
CA LEU A 43 11.67 5.17 -3.95
C LEU A 43 11.54 4.51 -5.34
N ASN A 44 12.66 4.18 -6.00
CA ASN A 44 12.65 3.59 -7.33
C ASN A 44 12.14 2.14 -7.31
N ASP A 45 12.29 1.43 -6.20
CA ASP A 45 11.74 0.07 -6.03
C ASP A 45 10.22 0.07 -6.27
N LEU A 46 9.53 1.15 -5.88
CA LEU A 46 8.08 1.29 -6.03
C LEU A 46 7.63 1.59 -7.47
N ARG A 47 8.56 1.86 -8.39
CA ARG A 47 8.24 1.93 -9.83
C ARG A 47 7.95 0.54 -10.42
N LEU A 48 8.40 -0.52 -9.73
CA LEU A 48 8.12 -1.91 -10.09
C LEU A 48 7.01 -2.48 -9.19
N PRO A 49 6.05 -3.24 -9.75
CA PRO A 49 5.79 -3.46 -11.18
C PRO A 49 5.25 -2.19 -11.88
N PRO A 50 5.30 -2.11 -13.23
CA PRO A 50 4.85 -0.93 -13.99
C PRO A 50 3.42 -0.46 -13.65
N GLY A 51 2.55 -1.39 -13.22
CA GLY A 51 1.19 -1.10 -12.76
C GLY A 51 1.10 -0.28 -11.46
N ASN A 52 2.21 -0.01 -10.77
CA ASN A 52 2.23 0.89 -9.61
C ASN A 52 2.01 2.35 -10.00
N ARG A 53 2.46 2.74 -11.21
CA ARG A 53 2.33 4.12 -11.72
C ARG A 53 2.70 5.17 -10.66
N LEU A 54 3.86 4.99 -10.05
CA LEU A 54 4.33 5.84 -8.95
C LEU A 54 4.41 7.31 -9.39
N GLU A 55 3.76 8.18 -8.62
CA GLU A 55 3.74 9.62 -8.84
C GLU A 55 3.85 10.38 -7.51
N SER A 56 4.41 11.60 -7.55
CA SER A 56 4.44 12.46 -6.37
C SER A 56 3.10 13.16 -6.20
N LEU A 57 2.58 13.18 -4.97
CA LEU A 57 1.40 13.99 -4.64
C LEU A 57 1.71 15.49 -4.79
N LYS A 58 0.71 16.27 -5.21
CA LYS A 58 0.80 17.72 -5.46
C LYS A 58 -0.21 18.49 -4.59
N GLY A 59 0.02 19.79 -4.39
CA GLY A 59 -0.87 20.66 -3.62
C GLY A 59 -0.87 20.37 -2.12
N LYS A 60 -2.05 20.43 -1.49
CA LYS A 60 -2.25 20.20 -0.03
C LYS A 60 -2.05 18.73 0.40
N LEU A 61 -1.73 17.84 -0.54
CA LEU A 61 -1.54 16.41 -0.31
C LEU A 61 -0.06 16.02 -0.21
N LYS A 62 0.84 17.00 -0.08
CA LYS A 62 2.24 16.78 0.30
C LYS A 62 2.37 16.54 1.80
#